data_AF-A0A0Q3SGE4-F1
#
_entry.id   AF-A0A0Q3SGE4-F1
#
_cell.length_a   1.000
_cell.length_b   1.000
_cell.length_c   1.000
_cell.angle_alpha   90.00
_cell.angle_beta   90.00
_cell.angle_gamma   90.00
#
_symmetry.space_group_name_H-M   'P 1'
#
loop_
_entity.id
_entity.type
_entity.pdbx_description
1 polymer ?
#
loop_
_entity_poly.entity_id
_entity_poly.type
_entity_poly.pdbx_seq_one_letter_code
_entity_poly.pdbx_strand_id
1 'polypeptide(L)'
;MIGMNIRVLRKKNKMSQEQLAERVNVSRQTVAKWENEEALPDIHKCKMLAELFQVTLDQLSGSMSEEEVEHLGPKGKQFFGVVKVGERGQIVIPKQARDMYQIHAGDKLVVLGEDATKGIAILKTDSFLEFADLIRKAEAAEDE
;
A
#
# COMPACT_ATOMS: atom_id res chain seq x y z
N MET A 1 -17.40 5.73 -8.17
CA MET A 1 -15.95 5.43 -8.09
C MET A 1 -15.63 4.26 -7.16
N ILE A 2 -16.07 4.27 -5.89
CA ILE A 2 -15.81 3.15 -4.95
C ILE A 2 -16.35 1.78 -5.45
N GLY A 3 -17.48 1.76 -6.15
CA GLY A 3 -18.08 0.53 -6.68
C GLY A 3 -17.19 -0.19 -7.69
N MET A 4 -16.57 0.57 -8.59
CA MET A 4 -15.59 0.04 -9.55
C MET A 4 -14.40 -0.57 -8.82
N ASN A 5 -13.82 0.14 -7.83
CA ASN A 5 -12.67 -0.35 -7.06
C ASN A 5 -12.99 -1.65 -6.32
N ILE A 6 -14.16 -1.74 -5.67
CA ILE A 6 -14.62 -2.98 -5.02
C ILE A 6 -14.65 -4.14 -6.02
N ARG A 7 -15.21 -3.91 -7.22
CA ARG A 7 -15.29 -4.92 -8.27
C ARG A 7 -13.90 -5.38 -8.73
N VAL A 8 -12.99 -4.45 -8.99
CA VAL A 8 -11.62 -4.77 -9.47
C VAL A 8 -10.84 -5.51 -8.37
N LEU A 9 -10.85 -5.01 -7.13
CA LEU A 9 -10.18 -5.65 -5.99
C LEU A 9 -10.73 -7.05 -5.71
N ARG A 10 -12.05 -7.24 -5.82
CA ARG A 10 -12.68 -8.56 -5.70
C ARG A 10 -12.17 -9.52 -6.78
N LYS A 11 -12.12 -9.08 -8.03
CA LYS A 11 -11.60 -9.89 -9.15
C LYS A 11 -10.11 -10.21 -8.98
N LYS A 12 -9.29 -9.25 -8.56
CA LYS A 12 -7.86 -9.44 -8.24
C LYS A 12 -7.67 -10.54 -7.18
N ASN A 13 -8.55 -10.59 -6.19
CA ASN A 13 -8.58 -11.61 -5.15
C ASN A 13 -9.30 -12.91 -5.56
N LYS A 14 -9.71 -13.05 -6.82
CA LYS A 14 -10.42 -14.22 -7.38
C LYS A 14 -11.69 -14.60 -6.62
N MET A 15 -12.40 -13.61 -6.08
CA MET A 15 -13.63 -13.82 -5.31
C MET A 15 -14.89 -13.62 -6.16
N SER A 16 -15.92 -14.43 -5.91
CA SER A 16 -17.29 -14.15 -6.38
C SER A 16 -17.95 -13.06 -5.52
N GLN A 17 -19.05 -12.46 -6.01
CA GLN A 17 -19.81 -11.50 -5.20
C GLN A 17 -20.36 -12.13 -3.91
N GLU A 18 -20.73 -13.41 -3.96
CA GLU A 18 -21.18 -14.18 -2.79
C GLU A 18 -20.06 -14.31 -1.76
N GLN A 19 -18.87 -14.73 -2.21
CA GLN A 19 -17.69 -14.89 -1.36
C GLN A 19 -17.20 -13.58 -0.73
N LEU A 20 -17.40 -12.45 -1.41
CA LEU A 20 -17.13 -11.14 -0.83
C LEU A 20 -18.19 -10.78 0.22
N ALA A 21 -19.46 -11.02 -0.08
CA ALA A 21 -20.59 -10.72 0.79
C ALA A 21 -20.49 -11.47 2.12
N GLU A 22 -20.12 -12.76 2.09
CA GLU A 22 -19.85 -13.57 3.28
C GLU A 22 -18.74 -12.97 4.14
N ARG A 23 -17.61 -12.59 3.52
CA ARG A 23 -16.45 -12.04 4.24
C ARG A 23 -16.72 -10.69 4.91
N VAL A 24 -17.59 -9.88 4.32
CA VAL A 24 -17.95 -8.56 4.87
C VAL A 24 -19.31 -8.57 5.57
N ASN A 25 -19.88 -9.76 5.82
CA ASN A 25 -21.14 -9.99 6.52
C ASN A 25 -22.29 -9.11 5.99
N VAL A 26 -22.61 -9.26 4.70
CA VAL A 26 -23.75 -8.65 4.00
C VAL A 26 -24.35 -9.64 3.01
N SER A 27 -25.47 -9.27 2.37
CA SER A 27 -26.03 -10.09 1.29
C SER A 27 -25.27 -9.89 -0.03
N ARG A 28 -25.27 -10.91 -0.91
CA ARG A 28 -24.76 -10.78 -2.29
C ARG A 28 -25.38 -9.60 -3.03
N GLN A 29 -26.67 -9.34 -2.82
CA GLN A 29 -27.37 -8.20 -3.44
C GLN A 29 -26.78 -6.86 -2.99
N THR A 30 -26.41 -6.74 -1.71
CA THR A 30 -25.74 -5.53 -1.18
C THR A 30 -24.42 -5.28 -1.91
N VAL A 31 -23.59 -6.33 -2.09
CA VAL A 31 -22.34 -6.22 -2.85
C VAL A 31 -22.59 -5.83 -4.31
N ALA A 32 -23.60 -6.41 -4.96
CA ALA A 32 -23.95 -6.05 -6.33
C ALA A 32 -24.35 -4.57 -6.46
N LYS A 33 -25.14 -4.06 -5.50
CA LYS A 33 -25.52 -2.64 -5.44
C LYS A 33 -24.30 -1.73 -5.25
N TRP A 34 -23.35 -2.12 -4.40
CA TRP A 34 -22.09 -1.39 -4.25
C TRP A 34 -21.30 -1.34 -5.55
N GLU A 35 -21.12 -2.49 -6.21
CA GLU A 35 -20.38 -2.59 -7.46
C GLU A 35 -21.02 -1.84 -8.64
N ASN A 36 -22.35 -1.64 -8.60
CA ASN A 36 -23.11 -0.91 -9.61
C ASN A 36 -23.34 0.57 -9.25
N GLU A 37 -22.78 1.05 -8.13
CA GLU A 37 -22.99 2.42 -7.62
C GLU A 37 -24.44 2.77 -7.25
N GLU A 38 -25.29 1.76 -7.09
CA GLU A 38 -26.68 1.90 -6.64
C GLU A 38 -26.77 2.16 -5.12
N ALA A 39 -25.73 1.77 -4.37
CA ALA A 39 -25.61 2.03 -2.94
C ALA A 39 -24.13 2.20 -2.57
N LEU A 40 -23.87 2.86 -1.43
CA LEU A 40 -22.53 2.99 -0.88
C LEU A 40 -22.37 2.12 0.38
N PRO A 41 -21.21 1.49 0.58
CA PRO A 41 -20.88 0.87 1.87
C PRO A 41 -20.78 1.95 2.96
N ASP A 42 -21.24 1.63 4.16
CA ASP A 42 -21.02 2.48 5.33
C ASP A 42 -19.53 2.46 5.75
N ILE A 43 -19.15 3.34 6.69
CA ILE A 43 -17.76 3.48 7.13
C ILE A 43 -17.18 2.18 7.72
N HIS A 44 -18.00 1.37 8.40
CA HIS A 44 -17.55 0.09 8.95
C HIS A 44 -17.29 -0.92 7.84
N LYS A 45 -18.18 -1.00 6.84
CA LYS A 45 -17.99 -1.86 5.67
C LYS A 45 -16.81 -1.39 4.82
N CYS A 46 -16.60 -0.09 4.66
CA CYS A 46 -15.40 0.45 4.02
C CYS A 46 -14.12 -0.01 4.74
N LYS A 47 -14.09 0.04 6.07
CA LYS A 47 -12.93 -0.42 6.85
C LYS A 47 -12.70 -1.92 6.68
N MET A 48 -13.77 -2.74 6.75
CA MET A 48 -13.68 -4.18 6.52
C MET A 48 -13.18 -4.52 5.11
N LEU A 49 -13.67 -3.82 4.08
CA LEU A 49 -13.24 -4.00 2.70
C LEU A 49 -11.76 -3.61 2.52
N ALA A 50 -11.33 -2.50 3.11
CA ALA A 50 -9.94 -2.05 3.05
C ALA A 50 -8.99 -3.06 3.71
N GLU A 51 -9.37 -3.61 4.87
CA GLU A 51 -8.61 -4.66 5.55
C GLU A 51 -8.59 -5.97 4.74
N LEU A 52 -9.75 -6.39 4.22
CA LEU A 52 -9.86 -7.60 3.41
C LEU A 52 -8.98 -7.55 2.15
N PHE A 53 -8.99 -6.41 1.45
CA PHE A 53 -8.22 -6.23 0.23
C PHE A 53 -6.78 -5.76 0.47
N GLN A 54 -6.39 -5.53 1.73
CA GLN A 54 -5.08 -5.01 2.12
C GLN A 54 -4.73 -3.68 1.43
N VAL A 55 -5.72 -2.78 1.36
CA VAL A 55 -5.59 -1.42 0.82
C VAL A 55 -5.91 -0.38 1.90
N THR A 56 -5.59 0.87 1.64
CA THR A 56 -6.04 2.01 2.47
C THR A 56 -7.46 2.44 2.10
N LEU A 57 -8.14 3.20 2.97
CA LEU A 57 -9.46 3.76 2.66
C LEU A 57 -9.42 4.76 1.48
N ASP A 58 -8.34 5.52 1.39
CA ASP A 58 -8.09 6.41 0.25
C ASP A 58 -7.98 5.58 -1.04
N GLN A 59 -7.23 4.48 -0.99
CA GLN A 59 -7.13 3.56 -2.12
C GLN A 59 -8.47 2.89 -2.49
N LEU A 60 -9.31 2.61 -1.50
CA LEU A 60 -10.64 2.04 -1.75
C LEU A 60 -11.58 3.06 -2.40
N SER A 61 -11.52 4.33 -2.00
CA SER A 61 -12.48 5.37 -2.39
C SER A 61 -12.03 6.27 -3.55
N GLY A 62 -10.74 6.32 -3.84
CA GLY A 62 -10.13 7.18 -4.85
C GLY A 62 -10.44 6.79 -6.30
N SER A 63 -10.15 7.70 -7.22
CA SER A 63 -10.24 7.47 -8.67
C SER A 63 -9.04 6.65 -9.12
N MET A 64 -9.17 5.33 -9.19
CA MET A 64 -8.12 4.47 -9.76
C MET A 64 -8.52 4.00 -11.14
N SER A 65 -7.58 4.04 -12.07
CA SER A 65 -7.63 3.25 -13.29
C SER A 65 -7.42 1.76 -12.98
N GLU A 66 -7.91 0.88 -13.86
CA GLU A 66 -7.70 -0.57 -13.70
C GLU A 66 -6.20 -0.94 -13.63
N GLU A 67 -5.34 -0.20 -14.34
CA GLU A 67 -3.88 -0.35 -14.30
C GLU A 67 -3.30 -0.02 -12.91
N GLU A 68 -3.76 1.05 -12.25
CA GLU A 68 -3.30 1.42 -10.90
C GLU A 68 -3.70 0.36 -9.86
N VAL A 69 -4.84 -0.30 -10.03
CA VAL A 69 -5.30 -1.38 -9.13
C VAL A 69 -4.44 -2.64 -9.27
N GLU A 70 -4.00 -2.98 -10.48
CA GLU A 70 -3.07 -4.09 -10.71
C GLU A 70 -1.72 -3.84 -10.01
N HIS A 71 -1.27 -2.60 -9.99
CA HIS A 71 -0.03 -2.16 -9.36
C HIS A 71 -0.16 -1.78 -7.87
N LEU A 72 -1.26 -2.11 -7.19
CA LEU A 72 -1.33 -1.95 -5.74
C LEU A 72 -0.33 -2.88 -5.03
N GLY A 73 0.61 -2.27 -4.32
CA GLY A 73 1.48 -2.95 -3.37
C GLY A 73 0.72 -3.36 -2.08
N PRO A 74 1.36 -4.14 -1.19
CA PRO A 74 0.79 -4.48 0.12
C PRO A 74 0.38 -3.22 0.90
N LYS A 75 -0.56 -3.35 1.85
CA LYS A 75 -1.03 -2.24 2.70
C LYS A 75 0.14 -1.36 3.20
N GLY A 76 0.08 -0.07 2.89
CA GLY A 76 1.11 0.91 3.27
C GLY A 76 2.38 0.90 2.42
N LYS A 77 2.47 0.08 1.37
CA LYS A 77 3.61 0.00 0.45
C LYS A 77 3.15 0.31 -0.97
N GLN A 78 3.84 1.24 -1.63
CA GLN A 78 3.66 1.45 -3.06
C GLN A 78 4.55 0.51 -3.87
N PHE A 79 4.03 0.00 -4.98
CA PHE A 79 4.77 -0.85 -5.90
C PHE A 79 5.22 -0.03 -7.10
N PHE A 80 6.53 0.03 -7.31
CA PHE A 80 7.15 0.81 -8.40
C PHE A 80 7.63 -0.06 -9.57
N GLY A 81 7.11 -1.28 -9.67
CA GLY A 81 7.53 -2.27 -10.67
C GLY A 81 8.54 -3.29 -10.14
N VAL A 82 8.89 -4.24 -11.02
CA VAL A 82 9.95 -5.23 -10.78
C VAL A 82 11.24 -4.72 -11.42
N VAL A 83 12.33 -4.76 -10.67
CA VAL A 83 13.67 -4.37 -11.15
C VAL A 83 14.60 -5.59 -11.15
N LYS A 84 15.50 -5.66 -12.13
CA LYS A 84 16.51 -6.71 -12.20
C LYS A 84 17.80 -6.24 -11.54
N VAL A 85 18.51 -7.18 -10.94
CA VAL A 85 19.85 -6.96 -10.39
C VAL A 85 20.87 -7.11 -11.53
N GLY A 86 21.71 -6.10 -11.72
CA GLY A 86 22.81 -6.14 -12.70
C GLY A 86 23.99 -6.98 -12.24
N GLU A 87 24.98 -7.15 -13.12
CA GLU A 87 26.16 -8.03 -12.90
C GLU A 87 26.97 -7.74 -11.64
N ARG A 88 26.93 -6.50 -11.14
CA ARG A 88 27.66 -6.06 -9.94
C ARG A 88 26.74 -5.88 -8.72
N GLY A 89 25.58 -6.53 -8.70
CA GLY A 89 24.60 -6.34 -7.62
C GLY A 89 23.87 -4.99 -7.68
N GLN A 90 23.99 -4.25 -8.79
CA GLN A 90 23.37 -2.93 -8.94
C GLN A 90 21.86 -3.07 -9.14
N ILE A 91 21.09 -2.32 -8.36
CA ILE A 91 19.65 -2.22 -8.48
C ILE A 91 19.32 -0.81 -8.98
N VAL A 92 18.56 -0.72 -10.07
CA VAL A 92 18.08 0.56 -10.58
C VAL A 92 16.79 0.93 -9.87
N ILE A 93 16.79 2.00 -9.08
CA ILE A 93 15.57 2.53 -8.47
C ILE A 93 14.69 3.11 -9.60
N PRO A 94 13.43 2.67 -9.77
CA PRO A 94 12.52 3.17 -10.80
C PRO A 94 12.37 4.69 -10.75
N LYS A 95 12.19 5.33 -11.90
CA LYS A 95 12.08 6.81 -11.99
C LYS A 95 10.99 7.35 -11.07
N GLN A 96 9.82 6.73 -11.06
CA GLN A 96 8.69 7.12 -10.21
C GLN A 96 9.04 7.13 -8.72
N ALA A 97 9.77 6.11 -8.25
CA ALA A 97 10.24 6.06 -6.87
C ALA A 97 11.28 7.16 -6.59
N ARG A 98 12.20 7.42 -7.53
CA ARG A 98 13.18 8.51 -7.38
C ARG A 98 12.51 9.87 -7.29
N ASP A 99 11.53 10.14 -8.14
CA ASP A 99 10.81 11.41 -8.17
C ASP A 99 10.00 11.58 -6.86
N MET A 100 9.31 10.52 -6.41
CA MET A 100 8.50 10.55 -5.18
C MET A 100 9.35 10.74 -3.92
N TYR A 101 10.46 10.02 -3.80
CA TYR A 101 11.34 10.07 -2.63
C TYR A 101 12.50 11.06 -2.77
N GLN A 102 12.49 11.87 -3.85
CA GLN A 102 13.51 12.87 -4.15
C GLN A 102 14.94 12.31 -4.07
N ILE A 103 15.14 11.13 -4.68
CA ILE A 103 16.43 10.44 -4.72
C ILE A 103 17.20 10.88 -5.97
N HIS A 104 18.34 11.51 -5.76
CA HIS A 104 19.19 12.05 -6.82
C HIS A 104 20.55 11.34 -6.88
N ALA A 105 21.25 11.51 -8.00
CA ALA A 105 22.61 11.00 -8.13
C ALA A 105 23.53 11.71 -7.11
N GLY A 106 24.27 10.94 -6.33
CA GLY A 106 25.12 11.45 -5.25
C GLY A 106 24.49 11.38 -3.86
N ASP A 107 23.19 11.10 -3.76
CA ASP A 107 22.53 10.87 -2.47
C ASP A 107 23.14 9.67 -1.75
N LYS A 108 23.31 9.80 -0.43
CA LYS A 108 23.68 8.69 0.45
C LYS A 108 22.41 8.01 0.95
N LEU A 109 22.39 6.69 0.80
CA LEU A 109 21.27 5.86 1.22
C LEU A 109 21.76 4.86 2.28
N VAL A 110 20.96 4.68 3.32
CA VAL A 110 21.12 3.62 4.32
C VAL A 110 20.41 2.38 3.81
N VAL A 111 21.08 1.24 3.87
CA VAL A 111 20.54 -0.06 3.48
C VAL A 111 20.44 -0.92 4.73
N LEU A 112 19.22 -1.31 5.10
CA LEU A 112 18.93 -2.15 6.26
C LEU A 112 18.42 -3.51 5.79
N GLY A 113 18.83 -4.59 6.45
CA GLY A 113 18.31 -5.93 6.23
C GLY A 113 17.47 -6.39 7.40
N GLU A 114 16.40 -7.13 7.13
CA GLU A 114 15.61 -7.82 8.15
C GLU A 114 15.58 -9.32 7.85
N ASP A 115 16.15 -10.12 8.76
CA ASP A 115 16.29 -11.57 8.57
C ASP A 115 14.94 -12.30 8.50
N ALA A 116 13.96 -11.85 9.28
CA ALA A 116 12.63 -12.46 9.35
C ALA A 116 11.86 -12.33 8.03
N THR A 117 11.96 -11.18 7.37
CA THR A 117 11.26 -10.91 6.10
C THR A 117 12.13 -11.20 4.87
N LYS A 118 13.43 -11.45 5.08
CA LYS A 118 14.47 -11.47 4.03
C LYS A 118 14.38 -10.23 3.14
N GLY A 119 13.98 -9.12 3.74
CA GLY A 119 13.73 -7.85 3.07
C GLY A 119 14.94 -6.93 3.22
N ILE A 120 15.05 -6.01 2.25
CA ILE A 120 15.97 -4.87 2.35
C ILE A 120 15.13 -3.60 2.36
N ALA A 121 15.38 -2.73 3.34
CA ALA A 121 14.85 -1.37 3.38
C ALA A 121 15.95 -0.38 2.97
N ILE A 122 15.58 0.59 2.13
CA ILE A 122 16.48 1.65 1.66
C ILE A 122 15.88 2.98 2.10
N LEU A 123 16.65 3.77 2.84
CA LEU A 123 16.23 5.08 3.35
C LEU A 123 17.29 6.14 3.03
N LYS A 124 16.88 7.41 2.87
CA LYS A 124 17.84 8.52 2.79
C LYS A 124 18.51 8.73 4.15
N THR A 125 19.81 9.02 4.14
CA THR A 125 20.56 9.27 5.37
C THR A 125 19.97 10.43 6.18
N ASP A 126 19.50 11.49 5.53
CA ASP A 126 18.93 12.66 6.20
C ASP A 126 17.64 12.30 6.96
N SER A 127 16.73 11.57 6.31
CA SER A 127 15.49 11.08 6.94
C SER A 127 15.75 10.11 8.09
N PHE A 128 16.81 9.30 7.99
CA PHE A 128 17.20 8.40 9.07
C PHE A 128 17.73 9.15 10.30
N LEU A 129 18.53 10.20 10.10
CA LEU A 129 19.05 11.03 11.18
C LEU A 129 17.92 11.79 11.89
N GLU A 130 16.98 12.37 11.14
CA GLU A 130 15.78 13.01 11.71
C GLU A 130 14.96 12.05 12.58
N PHE A 131 14.77 10.81 12.10
CA PHE A 131 14.05 9.79 12.86
C PHE A 131 14.80 9.37 14.14
N ALA A 132 16.12 9.18 14.05
CA ALA A 132 16.94 8.85 15.21
C ALA A 132 16.92 9.96 16.27
N ASP A 133 16.94 11.23 15.85
CA ASP A 133 16.85 12.38 16.75
C ASP A 133 15.47 12.50 17.40
N LEU A 134 14.39 12.14 16.69
CA LEU A 134 13.04 12.07 17.25
C LEU A 134 12.93 11.01 18.35
N ILE A 135 13.47 9.80 18.12
CA ILE A 135 13.47 8.73 19.13
C ILE A 135 14.25 9.15 20.38
N ARG A 136 15.46 9.69 20.21
CA ARG A 136 16.28 10.15 21.34
C ARG A 136 15.59 11.20 22.19
N LYS A 137 14.84 12.11 21.56
CA LYS A 137 14.07 13.13 22.27
C LYS A 137 12.87 12.56 23.00
N ALA A 138 12.25 11.49 22.47
CA ALA A 138 11.14 10.82 23.12
C ALA A 138 11.59 10.02 24.34
N GLU A 139 12.71 9.29 24.24
CA GLU A 139 13.31 8.55 25.38
C GLU A 139 13.72 9.50 26.51
N ALA A 140 14.28 10.68 26.17
CA ALA A 140 14.67 11.68 27.18
C ALA A 140 13.47 12.36 27.90
N ALA A 141 12.25 12.25 27.36
CA ALA A 141 11.05 12.85 27.94
C ALA A 141 10.25 11.86 28.81
N GLU A 142 10.57 10.57 28.78
CA GLU A 142 9.97 9.55 29.65
C GLU A 142 10.71 9.40 31.00
N ASP A 143 11.91 10.00 31.11
CA ASP A 143 12.77 9.97 32.30
C ASP A 143 12.63 11.23 33.22
N GLU A 144 11.71 12.16 32.92
CA GLU A 144 11.33 13.33 33.76
C GLU A 144 9.93 13.18 34.39
#